data_AF-X0YM10-F1
#
_entry.id   AF-X0YM10-F1
#
_cell.length_a   1.000
_cell.length_b   1.000
_cell.length_c   1.000
_cell.angle_alpha   90.00
_cell.angle_beta   90.00
_cell.angle_gamma   90.00
#
_symmetry.space_group_name_H-M   'P 1'
#
loop_
_entity.id
_entity.type
_entity.pdbx_description
1 polymer ?
#
loop_
_entity_poly.entity_id
_entity_poly.type
_entity_poly.pdbx_seq_one_letter_code
_entity_poly.pdbx_strand_id
1 'polypeptide(L)'
;MKIKTKLLVSAAASIALVIALGLVVFFTAREVDEARAKDETTHQMLQRISELNIVASDYLMYGGERARTQWYSSYDSLGQLVSEDEFAESISMDFEAMGATFAQLVTAREVQTAGDADTAAAEAYEARLMAKLSLYSQSMTSDAVLLADASRADISSTQQRATVLVLALIGLLLAIMVGTGLAVFLSIANPITRL
;
A
#
# COMPACT_ATOMS: atom_id res chain seq x y z
N MET A 1 -7.05 19.49 -49.95
CA MET A 1 -5.89 19.85 -49.10
C MET A 1 -4.59 19.57 -49.83
N LYS A 2 -3.64 20.51 -49.84
CA LYS A 2 -2.30 20.31 -50.42
C LYS A 2 -1.57 19.18 -49.67
N ILE A 3 -0.74 18.40 -50.36
CA ILE A 3 0.02 17.26 -49.78
C ILE A 3 0.82 17.68 -48.54
N LYS A 4 1.42 18.88 -48.56
CA LYS A 4 2.12 19.47 -47.40
C LYS A 4 1.25 19.59 -46.15
N THR A 5 -0.01 19.97 -46.27
CA THR A 5 -0.93 20.13 -45.14
C THR A 5 -1.29 18.79 -44.53
N LYS A 6 -1.51 17.75 -45.36
CA LYS A 6 -1.78 16.39 -44.86
C LYS A 6 -0.61 15.82 -44.05
N LEU A 7 0.62 16.10 -44.50
CA LEU A 7 1.86 15.62 -43.88
C LEU A 7 2.15 16.32 -42.54
N LEU A 8 1.88 17.63 -42.45
CA LEU A 8 1.98 18.39 -41.20
C LEU A 8 0.94 17.93 -40.17
N VAL A 9 -0.31 17.69 -40.59
CA VAL A 9 -1.37 17.21 -39.69
C VAL A 9 -1.06 15.81 -39.17
N SER A 10 -0.57 14.90 -40.01
CA SER A 10 -0.18 13.55 -39.54
C SER A 10 1.01 13.61 -38.59
N ALA A 11 2.02 14.45 -38.87
CA ALA A 11 3.16 14.61 -37.98
C ALA A 11 2.75 15.19 -36.61
N ALA A 12 1.90 16.22 -36.61
CA ALA A 12 1.37 16.79 -35.37
C ALA A 12 0.52 15.78 -34.58
N ALA A 13 -0.32 14.98 -35.27
CA ALA A 13 -1.11 13.92 -34.64
C ALA A 13 -0.23 12.85 -34.01
N SER A 14 0.83 12.40 -34.70
CA SER A 14 1.77 11.42 -34.15
C SER A 14 2.50 11.95 -32.92
N ILE A 15 2.96 13.20 -32.95
CA ILE A 15 3.62 13.85 -31.80
C ILE A 15 2.66 13.93 -30.60
N ALA A 16 1.43 14.39 -30.84
CA ALA A 16 0.41 14.47 -29.80
C ALA A 16 0.12 13.09 -29.18
N LEU A 17 0.11 12.03 -30.00
CA LEU A 17 -0.10 10.67 -29.51
C LEU A 17 1.05 10.15 -28.65
N VAL A 18 2.29 10.43 -29.05
CA VAL A 18 3.47 10.06 -28.26
C VAL A 18 3.47 10.78 -26.91
N ILE A 19 3.09 12.06 -26.87
CA ILE A 19 2.93 12.81 -25.62
C ILE A 19 1.82 12.19 -24.76
N ALA A 20 0.67 11.87 -25.34
CA ALA A 20 -0.44 11.24 -24.63
C ALA A 20 -0.03 9.88 -24.03
N LEU A 21 0.69 9.04 -24.79
CA LEU A 21 1.26 7.78 -24.31
C LEU A 21 2.21 8.00 -23.13
N GLY A 22 3.12 8.96 -23.26
CA GLY A 22 4.05 9.31 -22.18
C GLY A 22 3.33 9.73 -20.90
N LEU A 23 2.26 10.54 -21.02
CA LEU A 23 1.44 10.93 -19.88
C LEU A 23 0.74 9.74 -19.23
N VAL A 24 0.10 8.87 -20.01
CA VAL A 24 -0.58 7.67 -19.46
C VAL A 24 0.40 6.77 -18.71
N VAL A 25 1.57 6.51 -19.30
CA VAL A 25 2.62 5.70 -18.65
C VAL A 25 3.12 6.38 -17.38
N PHE A 26 3.36 7.69 -17.41
CA PHE A 26 3.84 8.45 -16.25
C PHE A 26 2.85 8.42 -15.08
N PHE A 27 1.56 8.69 -15.33
CA PHE A 27 0.54 8.63 -14.27
C PHE A 27 0.37 7.23 -13.72
N THR A 28 0.36 6.21 -14.60
CA THR A 28 0.25 4.81 -14.17
C THR A 28 1.45 4.38 -13.33
N ALA A 29 2.66 4.78 -13.71
CA ALA A 29 3.87 4.47 -12.95
C ALA A 29 3.83 5.11 -11.55
N ARG A 30 3.38 6.37 -11.46
CA ARG A 30 3.24 7.07 -10.19
C ARG A 30 2.24 6.37 -9.25
N GLU A 31 1.10 5.94 -9.77
CA GLU A 31 0.07 5.24 -9.00
C GLU A 31 0.54 3.85 -8.52
N VAL A 32 1.35 3.16 -9.33
CA VAL A 32 2.01 1.90 -8.93
C VAL A 32 3.08 2.12 -7.86
N ASP A 33 3.83 3.21 -7.93
CA ASP A 33 4.84 3.52 -6.91
C ASP A 33 4.20 3.88 -5.56
N GLU A 34 3.09 4.62 -5.59
CA GLU A 34 2.27 4.91 -4.40
C GLU A 34 1.68 3.63 -3.79
N ALA A 35 1.16 2.73 -4.62
CA ALA A 35 0.70 1.40 -4.21
C ALA A 35 1.79 0.59 -3.48
N ARG A 36 3.02 0.63 -3.99
CA ARG A 36 4.17 -0.07 -3.39
C ARG A 36 4.57 0.53 -2.05
N ALA A 37 4.58 1.86 -1.94
CA ALA A 37 4.88 2.54 -0.68
C ALA A 37 3.87 2.15 0.41
N LYS A 38 2.58 2.05 0.04
CA LYS A 38 1.53 1.62 0.96
C LYS A 38 1.65 0.15 1.36
N ASP A 39 2.03 -0.72 0.42
CA ASP A 39 2.25 -2.13 0.72
C ASP A 39 3.40 -2.34 1.70
N GLU A 40 4.51 -1.62 1.49
CA GLU A 40 5.66 -1.62 2.39
C GLU A 40 5.28 -1.12 3.79
N THR A 41 4.50 -0.04 3.87
CA THR A 41 3.99 0.52 5.14
C THR A 41 3.11 -0.50 5.87
N THR A 42 2.22 -1.18 5.14
CA THR A 42 1.39 -2.26 5.70
C THR A 42 2.25 -3.39 6.24
N HIS A 43 3.28 -3.82 5.50
CA HIS A 43 4.17 -4.89 5.93
C HIS A 43 4.94 -4.52 7.21
N GLN A 44 5.47 -3.29 7.27
CA GLN A 44 6.13 -2.77 8.46
C GLN A 44 5.17 -2.72 9.65
N MET A 45 3.93 -2.28 9.45
CA MET A 45 2.90 -2.25 10.49
C MET A 45 2.62 -3.64 11.05
N LEU A 46 2.39 -4.64 10.19
CA LEU A 46 2.16 -6.03 10.59
C LEU A 46 3.34 -6.61 11.37
N GLN A 47 4.58 -6.31 10.94
CA GLN A 47 5.78 -6.72 11.64
C GLN A 47 5.84 -6.13 13.05
N ARG A 48 5.56 -4.83 13.20
CA ARG A 48 5.58 -4.14 14.51
C ARG A 48 4.47 -4.62 15.44
N ILE A 49 3.27 -4.87 14.92
CA ILE A 49 2.16 -5.45 15.67
C ILE A 49 2.53 -6.83 16.21
N SER A 50 3.20 -7.66 15.40
CA SER A 50 3.68 -8.98 15.82
C SER A 50 4.79 -8.88 16.87
N GLU A 51 5.74 -7.94 16.67
CA GLU A 51 6.83 -7.68 17.61
C GLU A 51 6.30 -7.30 19.00
N LEU A 52 5.28 -6.45 19.08
CA LEU A 52 4.65 -6.07 20.35
C LEU A 52 4.08 -7.29 21.10
N ASN A 53 3.46 -8.23 20.40
CA ASN A 53 2.89 -9.42 21.02
C ASN A 53 3.99 -10.38 21.49
N ILE A 54 5.07 -10.53 20.72
CA ILE A 54 6.24 -11.35 21.09
C ILE A 54 6.92 -10.77 22.33
N VAL A 55 7.17 -9.46 22.34
CA VAL A 55 7.86 -8.79 23.47
C VAL A 55 6.96 -8.76 24.71
N ALA A 56 5.63 -8.63 24.56
CA ALA A 56 4.70 -8.74 25.68
C ALA A 56 4.73 -10.15 26.30
N SER A 57 4.81 -11.19 25.48
CA SER A 57 4.98 -12.57 25.94
C SER A 57 6.32 -12.78 26.68
N ASP A 58 7.42 -12.23 26.14
CA ASP A 58 8.75 -12.25 26.78
C ASP A 58 8.71 -11.56 28.15
N TYR A 59 8.03 -10.41 28.23
CA TYR A 59 7.80 -9.70 29.48
C TYR A 59 6.96 -10.52 30.48
N LEU A 60 5.89 -11.16 30.03
CA LEU A 60 5.08 -12.04 30.88
C LEU A 60 5.89 -13.25 31.39
N MET A 61 6.83 -13.77 30.59
CA MET A 61 7.60 -14.93 31.01
C MET A 61 8.72 -14.56 32.00
N TYR A 62 9.42 -13.45 31.78
CA TYR A 62 10.64 -13.12 32.53
C TYR A 62 10.56 -11.85 33.40
N GLY A 63 9.55 -11.00 33.20
CA GLY A 63 9.38 -9.73 33.94
C GLY A 63 10.51 -8.73 33.77
N GLY A 64 11.36 -8.89 32.75
CA GLY A 64 12.59 -8.12 32.61
C GLY A 64 12.36 -6.68 32.14
N GLU A 65 13.05 -5.72 32.75
CA GLU A 65 13.03 -4.30 32.38
C GLU A 65 13.42 -4.06 30.90
N ARG A 66 14.27 -4.93 30.35
CA ARG A 66 14.63 -4.94 28.93
C ARG A 66 13.40 -5.13 28.02
N ALA A 67 12.55 -6.10 28.34
CA ALA A 67 11.35 -6.39 27.54
C ALA A 67 10.34 -5.24 27.65
N ARG A 68 10.18 -4.65 28.84
CA ARG A 68 9.36 -3.44 29.03
C ARG A 68 9.83 -2.28 28.15
N THR A 69 11.13 -1.97 28.20
CA THR A 69 11.71 -0.86 27.41
C THR A 69 11.58 -1.12 25.91
N GLN A 70 11.85 -2.35 25.47
CA GLN A 70 11.70 -2.74 24.08
C GLN A 70 10.24 -2.64 23.61
N TRP A 71 9.29 -3.02 24.47
CA TRP A 71 7.87 -2.93 24.16
C TRP A 71 7.43 -1.49 23.90
N TYR A 72 7.78 -0.55 24.80
CA TYR A 72 7.45 0.86 24.60
C TYR A 72 8.14 1.46 23.37
N SER A 73 9.38 1.07 23.09
CA SER A 73 10.07 1.51 21.86
C SER A 73 9.37 1.02 20.58
N SER A 74 8.91 -0.23 20.56
CA SER A 74 8.13 -0.77 19.43
C SER A 74 6.75 -0.12 19.35
N TYR A 75 6.15 0.21 20.50
CA TYR A 75 4.84 0.88 20.58
C TYR A 75 4.91 2.28 19.98
N ASP A 76 5.90 3.08 20.37
CA ASP A 76 6.11 4.43 19.84
C ASP A 76 6.41 4.41 18.33
N SER A 77 7.19 3.41 17.87
CA SER A 77 7.50 3.24 16.45
C SER A 77 6.25 2.89 15.64
N LEU A 78 5.38 2.04 16.18
CA LEU A 78 4.10 1.72 15.57
C LEU A 78 3.16 2.92 15.60
N GLY A 79 3.17 3.72 16.67
CA GLY A 79 2.37 4.93 16.79
C GLY A 79 2.64 5.92 15.66
N GLN A 80 3.90 6.05 15.23
CA GLN A 80 4.27 6.90 14.08
C GLN A 80 3.60 6.44 12.78
N LEU A 81 3.53 5.11 12.54
CA LEU A 81 2.87 4.53 11.37
C LEU A 81 1.34 4.65 11.46
N VAL A 82 0.77 4.49 12.65
CA VAL A 82 -0.69 4.63 12.88
C VAL A 82 -1.14 6.07 12.65
N SER A 83 -0.32 7.07 12.96
CA SER A 83 -0.66 8.48 12.75
C SER A 83 -0.67 8.93 11.28
N GLU A 84 -0.31 8.07 10.32
CA GLU A 84 -0.49 8.37 8.89
C GLU A 84 -1.98 8.21 8.51
N ASP A 85 -2.55 9.27 7.90
CA ASP A 85 -4.00 9.57 7.73
C ASP A 85 -4.88 8.39 7.26
N GLU A 86 -4.32 7.43 6.53
CA GLU A 86 -5.11 6.34 5.94
C GLU A 86 -5.33 5.16 6.90
N PHE A 87 -4.40 4.89 7.82
CA PHE A 87 -4.48 3.80 8.80
C PHE A 87 -5.04 4.25 10.16
N ALA A 88 -5.07 5.57 10.39
CA ALA A 88 -5.32 6.14 11.71
C ALA A 88 -6.69 5.79 12.28
N GLU A 89 -7.78 5.91 11.53
CA GLU A 89 -9.11 5.87 12.16
C GLU A 89 -9.53 4.47 12.62
N SER A 90 -9.24 3.42 11.84
CA SER A 90 -9.60 2.04 12.21
C SER A 90 -8.66 1.47 13.28
N ILE A 91 -7.35 1.74 13.17
CA ILE A 91 -6.33 1.07 13.99
C ILE A 91 -6.04 1.82 15.30
N SER A 92 -6.29 3.14 15.37
CA SER A 92 -5.92 3.94 16.56
C SER A 92 -6.60 3.46 17.84
N MET A 93 -7.86 3.03 17.77
CA MET A 93 -8.59 2.63 18.98
C MET A 93 -7.98 1.37 19.62
N ASP A 94 -7.66 0.36 18.80
CA ASP A 94 -7.01 -0.86 19.27
C ASP A 94 -5.56 -0.62 19.67
N PHE A 95 -4.87 0.29 18.99
CA PHE A 95 -3.52 0.72 19.33
C PHE A 95 -3.46 1.38 20.72
N GLU A 96 -4.36 2.32 21.01
CA GLU A 96 -4.47 2.94 22.34
C GLU A 96 -4.84 1.91 23.41
N ALA A 97 -5.80 1.03 23.12
CA ALA A 97 -6.23 -0.02 24.04
C ALA A 97 -5.13 -1.04 24.34
N MET A 98 -4.27 -1.36 23.36
CA MET A 98 -3.08 -2.19 23.52
C MET A 98 -2.07 -1.53 24.47
N GLY A 99 -1.79 -0.23 24.28
CA GLY A 99 -1.00 0.60 25.20
C GLY A 99 -1.45 0.50 26.65
N ALA A 100 -2.73 0.80 26.87
CA ALA A 100 -3.32 0.77 28.21
C ALA A 100 -3.31 -0.63 28.84
N THR A 101 -3.49 -1.68 28.04
CA THR A 101 -3.50 -3.07 28.51
C THR A 101 -2.11 -3.55 28.91
N PHE A 102 -1.07 -3.16 28.18
CA PHE A 102 0.31 -3.50 28.56
C PHE A 102 0.75 -2.75 29.83
N ALA A 103 0.36 -1.49 29.99
CA ALA A 103 0.61 -0.76 31.24
C ALA A 103 -0.06 -1.43 32.46
N GLN A 104 -1.27 -1.98 32.29
CA GLN A 104 -1.93 -2.79 33.32
C GLN A 104 -1.15 -4.08 33.62
N LEU A 105 -0.59 -4.73 32.60
CA LEU A 105 0.21 -5.95 32.77
C LEU A 105 1.48 -5.67 33.57
N VAL A 106 2.19 -4.58 33.25
CA VAL A 106 3.38 -4.14 34.01
C VAL A 106 3.02 -3.86 35.47
N THR A 107 1.93 -3.13 35.71
CA THR A 107 1.48 -2.80 37.07
C THR A 107 1.12 -4.07 37.86
N ALA A 108 0.41 -5.01 37.24
CA ALA A 108 0.04 -6.28 37.88
C ALA A 108 1.27 -7.08 38.32
N ARG A 109 2.30 -7.13 37.46
CA ARG A 109 3.56 -7.82 37.71
C ARG A 109 4.36 -7.20 38.85
N GLU A 110 4.42 -5.87 38.88
CA GLU A 110 5.11 -5.11 39.93
C GLU A 110 4.45 -5.35 41.30
N VAL A 111 3.12 -5.36 41.38
CA VAL A 111 2.36 -5.67 42.59
C VAL A 111 2.56 -7.12 43.04
N GLN A 112 2.58 -8.08 42.11
CA GLN A 112 2.88 -9.48 42.42
C GLN A 112 4.28 -9.66 43.00
N THR A 113 5.28 -8.99 42.41
CA THR A 113 6.68 -9.04 42.86
C THR A 113 6.87 -8.40 44.24
N ALA A 114 6.06 -7.40 44.58
CA ALA A 114 6.04 -6.77 45.91
C ALA A 114 5.47 -7.68 47.01
N GLY A 115 4.84 -8.81 46.65
CA GLY A 115 4.26 -9.78 47.59
C GLY A 115 2.84 -9.43 48.08
N ASP A 116 2.19 -8.44 47.46
CA ASP A 116 0.89 -7.92 47.91
C ASP A 116 -0.32 -8.66 47.29
N ALA A 117 -0.10 -9.61 46.38
CA ALA A 117 -1.16 -10.29 45.63
C ALA A 117 -1.20 -11.82 45.83
N ASP A 118 -2.40 -12.38 45.82
CA ASP A 118 -2.62 -13.83 45.69
C ASP A 118 -2.08 -14.33 44.34
N THR A 119 -1.07 -15.19 44.38
CA THR A 119 -0.31 -15.64 43.20
C THR A 119 -1.20 -16.24 42.12
N ALA A 120 -2.19 -17.06 42.49
CA ALA A 120 -3.07 -17.72 41.53
C ALA A 120 -4.02 -16.74 40.83
N ALA A 121 -4.53 -15.75 41.57
CA ALA A 121 -5.39 -14.71 41.02
C ALA A 121 -4.60 -13.75 40.12
N ALA A 122 -3.36 -13.42 40.50
CA ALA A 122 -2.46 -12.59 39.71
C ALA A 122 -2.11 -13.25 38.36
N GLU A 123 -1.71 -14.53 38.36
CA GLU A 123 -1.41 -15.28 37.14
C GLU A 123 -2.62 -15.35 36.18
N ALA A 124 -3.83 -15.58 36.71
CA ALA A 124 -5.05 -15.60 35.91
C ALA A 124 -5.37 -14.22 35.29
N TYR A 125 -5.10 -13.14 36.03
CA TYR A 125 -5.29 -11.78 35.55
C TYR A 125 -4.27 -11.43 34.46
N GLU A 126 -3.00 -11.78 34.64
CA GLU A 126 -1.94 -11.59 33.64
C GLU A 126 -2.23 -12.35 32.34
N ALA A 127 -2.65 -13.61 32.44
CA ALA A 127 -3.05 -14.41 31.27
C ALA A 127 -4.22 -13.77 30.50
N ARG A 128 -5.18 -13.17 31.20
CA ARG A 128 -6.29 -12.44 30.58
C ARG A 128 -5.83 -11.17 29.88
N LEU A 129 -4.89 -10.43 30.46
CA LEU A 129 -4.31 -9.24 29.82
C LEU A 129 -3.53 -9.62 28.56
N MET A 130 -2.77 -10.73 28.61
CA MET A 130 -2.06 -11.25 27.45
C MET A 130 -3.02 -11.68 26.32
N ALA A 131 -4.13 -12.34 26.67
CA ALA A 131 -5.17 -12.68 25.70
C ALA A 131 -5.79 -11.42 25.05
N LYS A 132 -6.00 -10.34 25.82
CA LYS A 132 -6.47 -9.06 25.27
C LYS A 132 -5.44 -8.42 24.32
N LEU A 133 -4.15 -8.41 24.69
CA LEU A 133 -3.08 -7.91 23.82
C LEU A 133 -3.06 -8.67 22.49
N SER A 134 -3.21 -10.00 22.53
CA SER A 134 -3.30 -10.83 21.32
C SER A 134 -4.55 -10.51 20.48
N LEU A 135 -5.68 -10.23 21.12
CA LEU A 135 -6.91 -9.86 20.43
C LEU A 135 -6.75 -8.51 19.69
N TYR A 136 -6.20 -7.49 20.35
CA TYR A 136 -5.93 -6.21 19.70
C TYR A 136 -4.92 -6.36 18.56
N SER A 137 -3.86 -7.15 18.76
CA SER A 137 -2.88 -7.47 17.71
C SER A 137 -3.54 -8.10 16.49
N GLN A 138 -4.47 -9.04 16.70
CA GLN A 138 -5.19 -9.71 15.61
C GLN A 138 -6.19 -8.78 14.93
N SER A 139 -6.90 -7.95 15.69
CA SER A 139 -7.83 -6.94 15.17
C SER A 139 -7.11 -5.93 14.29
N MET A 140 -6.03 -5.32 14.79
CA MET A 140 -5.19 -4.38 14.03
C MET A 140 -4.58 -5.03 12.78
N THR A 141 -4.16 -6.31 12.87
CA THR A 141 -3.68 -7.07 11.71
C THR A 141 -4.77 -7.22 10.65
N SER A 142 -5.99 -7.56 11.07
CA SER A 142 -7.13 -7.69 10.17
C SER A 142 -7.44 -6.36 9.49
N ASP A 143 -7.49 -5.27 10.25
CA ASP A 143 -7.81 -3.94 9.72
C ASP A 143 -6.74 -3.44 8.75
N ALA A 144 -5.45 -3.64 9.07
CA ALA A 144 -4.35 -3.30 8.17
C ALA A 144 -4.43 -4.07 6.84
N VAL A 145 -4.77 -5.37 6.88
CA VAL A 145 -4.94 -6.20 5.68
C VAL A 145 -6.16 -5.76 4.87
N LEU A 146 -7.31 -5.51 5.52
CA LEU A 146 -8.52 -5.06 4.82
C LEU A 146 -8.30 -3.72 4.12
N LEU A 147 -7.58 -2.78 4.75
CA LEU A 147 -7.26 -1.50 4.14
C LEU A 147 -6.27 -1.64 2.97
N ALA A 148 -5.29 -2.54 3.10
CA ALA A 148 -4.36 -2.84 2.00
C ALA A 148 -5.06 -3.49 0.81
N ASP A 149 -5.99 -4.43 1.06
CA ASP A 149 -6.77 -5.09 0.01
C ASP A 149 -7.70 -4.12 -0.71
N ALA A 150 -8.39 -3.24 0.03
CA ALA A 150 -9.22 -2.18 -0.55
C ALA A 150 -8.38 -1.29 -1.50
N SER A 151 -7.16 -0.92 -1.07
CA SER A 151 -6.25 -0.15 -1.90
C SER A 151 -5.80 -0.88 -3.16
N ARG A 152 -5.37 -2.15 -3.02
CA ARG A 152 -4.87 -2.96 -4.13
C ARG A 152 -5.95 -3.19 -5.19
N ALA A 153 -7.21 -3.33 -4.77
CA ALA A 153 -8.35 -3.51 -5.67
C ALA A 153 -8.54 -2.29 -6.59
N ASP A 154 -8.44 -1.08 -6.04
CA ASP A 154 -8.55 0.16 -6.81
C ASP A 154 -7.40 0.28 -7.82
N ILE A 155 -6.16 0.02 -7.39
CA ILE A 155 -4.95 0.13 -8.22
C ILE A 155 -4.95 -0.86 -9.39
N SER A 156 -5.37 -2.12 -9.16
CA SER A 156 -5.45 -3.12 -10.22
C SER A 156 -6.41 -2.70 -11.35
N SER A 157 -7.54 -2.11 -10.97
CA SER A 157 -8.53 -1.62 -11.93
C SER A 157 -8.00 -0.45 -12.77
N THR A 158 -7.22 0.46 -12.17
CA THR A 158 -6.59 1.57 -12.90
C THR A 158 -5.50 1.07 -13.85
N GLN A 159 -4.67 0.11 -13.41
CA GLN A 159 -3.63 -0.49 -14.24
C GLN A 159 -4.19 -1.19 -15.48
N GLN A 160 -5.31 -1.91 -15.34
CA GLN A 160 -5.95 -2.58 -16.46
C GLN A 160 -6.49 -1.56 -17.48
N ARG A 161 -7.15 -0.48 -17.01
CA ARG A 161 -7.62 0.61 -17.87
C ARG A 161 -6.48 1.30 -18.59
N ALA A 162 -5.39 1.60 -17.90
CA ALA A 162 -4.20 2.19 -18.49
C ALA A 162 -3.60 1.29 -19.58
N THR A 163 -3.51 -0.02 -19.33
CA THR A 163 -3.00 -0.99 -20.31
C THR A 163 -3.85 -1.01 -21.57
N VAL A 164 -5.18 -1.04 -21.43
CA VAL A 164 -6.11 -0.98 -22.57
C VAL A 164 -5.97 0.33 -23.35
N LEU A 165 -5.86 1.46 -22.65
CA LEU A 165 -5.63 2.77 -23.28
C LEU A 165 -4.32 2.84 -24.04
N VAL A 166 -3.23 2.34 -23.46
CA VAL A 166 -1.91 2.28 -24.13
C VAL A 166 -1.99 1.41 -25.39
N LEU A 167 -2.60 0.23 -25.31
CA LEU A 167 -2.79 -0.65 -26.47
C LEU A 167 -3.65 0.02 -27.56
N ALA A 168 -4.73 0.70 -27.17
CA ALA A 168 -5.58 1.44 -28.11
C ALA A 168 -4.81 2.59 -28.80
N LEU A 169 -4.00 3.35 -28.05
CA LEU A 169 -3.17 4.42 -28.60
C LEU A 169 -2.09 3.86 -29.55
N ILE A 170 -1.41 2.77 -29.18
CA ILE A 170 -0.44 2.11 -30.07
C ILE A 170 -1.12 1.63 -31.36
N GLY A 171 -2.30 1.00 -31.24
CA GLY A 171 -3.11 0.57 -32.39
C GLY A 171 -3.51 1.73 -33.29
N LEU A 172 -3.90 2.87 -32.71
CA LEU A 172 -4.23 4.09 -33.45
C LEU A 172 -3.01 4.65 -34.20
N LEU A 173 -1.83 4.65 -33.56
CA LEU A 173 -0.57 5.08 -34.17
C LEU A 173 -0.22 4.23 -35.40
N LEU A 174 -0.33 2.91 -35.26
CA LEU A 174 -0.12 1.96 -36.36
C LEU A 174 -1.12 2.18 -37.50
N ALA A 175 -2.40 2.40 -37.18
CA ALA A 175 -3.43 2.67 -38.18
C ALA A 175 -3.15 3.95 -38.97
N ILE A 176 -2.73 5.03 -38.30
CA ILE A 176 -2.33 6.29 -38.95
C ILE A 176 -1.11 6.08 -39.85
N MET A 177 -0.11 5.32 -39.39
CA MET A 177 1.11 5.05 -40.14
C MET A 177 0.84 4.22 -41.40
N VAL A 178 0.04 3.16 -41.29
CA VAL A 178 -0.37 2.33 -42.43
C VAL A 178 -1.27 3.11 -43.39
N GLY A 179 -2.24 3.86 -42.87
CA GLY A 179 -3.19 4.63 -43.67
C GLY A 179 -2.50 5.73 -44.48
N THR A 180 -1.54 6.44 -43.89
CA THR A 180 -0.73 7.44 -44.60
C THR A 180 0.17 6.79 -45.66
N GLY A 181 0.82 5.66 -45.35
CA GLY A 181 1.62 4.89 -46.31
C GLY A 181 0.81 4.40 -47.52
N LEU A 182 -0.37 3.82 -47.29
CA LEU A 182 -1.27 3.38 -48.36
C LEU A 182 -1.79 4.55 -49.20
N ALA A 183 -2.14 5.67 -48.58
CA ALA A 183 -2.60 6.86 -49.30
C ALA A 183 -1.50 7.45 -50.21
N VAL A 184 -0.25 7.43 -49.75
CA VAL A 184 0.91 7.84 -50.56
C VAL A 184 1.13 6.86 -51.72
N PHE A 185 1.13 5.56 -51.44
CA PHE A 185 1.27 4.52 -52.46
C PHE A 185 0.17 4.60 -53.53
N LEU A 186 -1.10 4.69 -53.13
CA LEU A 186 -2.23 4.77 -54.05
C LEU A 186 -2.29 6.10 -54.82
N SER A 187 -1.84 7.22 -54.23
CA SER A 187 -1.90 8.52 -54.91
C SER A 187 -0.69 8.81 -55.81
N ILE A 188 0.47 8.19 -55.57
CA ILE A 188 1.70 8.43 -56.34
C ILE A 188 2.05 7.24 -57.25
N ALA A 189 1.84 5.99 -56.84
CA ALA A 189 2.24 4.83 -57.66
C ALA A 189 1.25 4.51 -58.79
N ASN A 190 -0.06 4.64 -58.56
CA ASN A 190 -1.08 4.38 -59.60
C ASN A 190 -1.05 5.34 -60.82
N PRO A 191 -0.73 6.65 -60.69
CA PRO A 191 -0.63 7.50 -61.87
C PRO A 191 0.67 7.29 -62.67
N ILE A 192 1.71 6.69 -62.09
CA ILE A 192 3.00 6.45 -62.79
C ILE A 192 2.97 5.14 -63.59
N THR A 193 2.23 4.12 -63.14
CA THR A 193 2.01 2.89 -63.93
C THR A 193 1.01 3.05 -65.08
N ARG A 194 0.36 4.22 -65.19
CA ARG A 194 -0.56 4.57 -66.28
C ARG A 194 0.05 5.49 -67.35
N LEU A 195 1.33 5.81 -67.25
CA LEU A 195 2.16 6.44 -68.27
C LEU A 195 3.09 5.40 -68.90
#